data_AF-A0A2Z7CYZ1-F1
#
_entry.id   AF-A0A2Z7CYZ1-F1
#
_cell.length_a   1.000
_cell.length_b   1.000
_cell.length_c   1.000
_cell.angle_alpha   90.00
_cell.angle_beta   90.00
_cell.angle_gamma   90.00
#
_symmetry.space_group_name_H-M   'P 1'
#
loop_
_entity.id
_entity.type
_entity.pdbx_description
1 polymer ?
#
loop_
_entity_poly.entity_id
_entity_poly.type
_entity_poly.pdbx_seq_one_letter_code
_entity_poly.pdbx_strand_id
1 'polypeptide(L)'
;MPTRRGGGRRTRRSEEESRAGSDDDAKVDDVTRQIGGMEAEAWLVQMEELFDTLEYAPEKRLKLAVLQLRDDAQRWWRSTSRMLRDSGTVLTWDVFCEAFRREYTPES
;
A
#
# COMPACT_ATOMS: atom_id res chain seq x y z
N MET A 1 -70.32 11.89 19.74
CA MET A 1 -70.08 10.47 19.45
C MET A 1 -68.58 10.26 19.25
N PRO A 2 -67.93 9.38 20.03
CA PRO A 2 -66.49 9.16 20.03
C PRO A 2 -66.10 7.96 19.14
N THR A 3 -64.82 7.80 18.82
CA THR A 3 -64.22 6.47 18.72
C THR A 3 -62.94 6.41 19.53
N ARG A 4 -62.87 5.40 20.37
CA ARG A 4 -61.76 5.01 21.26
C ARG A 4 -61.31 3.64 20.80
N ARG A 5 -60.00 3.37 20.86
CA ARG A 5 -59.31 2.06 21.04
C ARG A 5 -58.08 2.03 20.13
N GLY A 6 -56.86 1.77 20.58
CA GLY A 6 -56.34 1.36 21.88
C GLY A 6 -54.90 0.87 21.69
N GLY A 7 -54.16 0.73 22.80
CA GLY A 7 -52.81 0.16 22.86
C GLY A 7 -51.75 1.25 23.06
N GLY A 8 -51.02 1.34 24.17
CA GLY A 8 -50.65 0.29 25.12
C GLY A 8 -49.13 0.20 25.19
N ARG A 9 -48.52 1.14 25.90
CA ARG A 9 -47.31 1.00 26.75
C ARG A 9 -46.22 0.02 26.29
N ARG A 10 -45.01 0.53 26.02
CA ARG A 10 -43.82 0.18 26.83
C ARG A 10 -42.62 1.08 26.51
N THR A 11 -42.00 1.50 27.60
CA THR A 11 -40.74 2.22 27.73
C THR A 11 -39.54 1.38 27.28
N ARG A 12 -38.54 2.08 26.73
CA ARG A 12 -37.10 1.95 27.05
C ARG A 12 -36.43 0.60 26.76
N ARG A 13 -35.58 0.60 25.72
CA ARG A 13 -34.19 0.12 25.83
C ARG A 13 -33.35 0.71 24.70
N SER A 14 -32.57 1.73 25.04
CA SER A 14 -31.24 1.90 24.47
C SER A 14 -30.40 0.73 24.97
N GLU A 15 -29.71 0.05 24.08
CA GLU A 15 -28.53 -0.82 24.26
C GLU A 15 -28.31 -1.41 22.86
N GLU A 16 -27.37 -0.82 22.13
CA GLU A 16 -26.09 -1.48 21.87
C GLU A 16 -26.27 -2.67 20.93
N GLU A 17 -26.07 -2.40 19.64
CA GLU A 17 -25.42 -3.40 18.80
C GLU A 17 -24.24 -2.72 18.10
N SER A 18 -23.30 -2.30 18.96
CA SER A 18 -21.89 -2.23 18.60
C SER A 18 -21.51 -3.62 18.09
N ARG A 19 -21.68 -3.87 16.79
CA ARG A 19 -20.92 -4.95 16.15
C ARG A 19 -19.50 -4.43 16.08
N ALA A 20 -18.70 -4.84 17.05
CA ALA A 20 -17.26 -4.83 16.95
C ALA A 20 -16.90 -5.23 15.52
N GLY A 21 -16.29 -4.32 14.75
CA GLY A 21 -15.56 -4.73 13.56
C GLY A 21 -14.58 -5.79 14.03
N SER A 22 -14.78 -7.02 13.57
CA SER A 22 -14.02 -8.18 14.02
C SER A 22 -12.54 -7.88 13.82
N ASP A 23 -11.73 -8.02 14.87
CA ASP A 23 -10.26 -7.92 14.82
C ASP A 23 -9.63 -8.85 13.74
N ASP A 24 -10.41 -9.77 13.19
CA ASP A 24 -10.02 -10.67 12.09
C ASP A 24 -9.82 -9.93 10.75
N ASP A 25 -10.60 -8.90 10.43
CA ASP A 25 -10.45 -8.14 9.18
C ASP A 25 -9.17 -7.28 9.19
N ALA A 26 -8.79 -6.74 10.36
CA ALA A 26 -7.55 -5.99 10.50
C ALA A 26 -6.29 -6.88 10.38
N LYS A 27 -6.37 -8.14 10.82
CA LYS A 27 -5.25 -9.10 10.74
C LYS A 27 -4.98 -9.59 9.31
N VAL A 28 -6.01 -9.72 8.48
CA VAL A 28 -5.81 -10.18 7.08
C VAL A 28 -5.17 -9.09 6.22
N ASP A 29 -5.51 -7.81 6.46
CA ASP A 29 -4.87 -6.68 5.78
C ASP A 29 -3.39 -6.55 6.18
N ASP A 30 -3.07 -6.76 7.45
CA ASP A 30 -1.70 -6.76 7.99
C ASP A 30 -0.84 -7.86 7.36
N VAL A 31 -1.34 -9.11 7.35
CA VAL A 31 -0.64 -10.25 6.72
C VAL A 31 -0.47 -10.05 5.22
N THR A 32 -1.50 -9.54 4.52
CA THR A 32 -1.44 -9.29 3.08
C THR A 32 -0.43 -8.19 2.74
N ARG A 33 -0.37 -7.13 3.57
CA ARG A 33 0.61 -6.05 3.45
C ARG A 33 2.03 -6.54 3.72
N GLN A 34 2.22 -7.41 4.70
CA GLN A 34 3.52 -8.01 5.01
C GLN A 34 4.02 -8.94 3.89
N ILE A 35 3.13 -9.75 3.31
CA ILE A 35 3.47 -10.60 2.15
C ILE A 35 3.87 -9.73 0.95
N GLY A 36 3.10 -8.68 0.65
CA GLY A 36 3.43 -7.74 -0.42
C GLY A 36 4.78 -7.03 -0.21
N GLY A 37 5.15 -6.72 1.04
CA GLY A 37 6.46 -6.16 1.38
C GLY A 37 7.62 -7.14 1.19
N MET A 38 7.47 -8.39 1.60
CA MET A 38 8.49 -9.41 1.36
C MET A 38 8.71 -9.65 -0.15
N GLU A 39 7.63 -9.64 -0.94
CA GLU A 39 7.71 -9.75 -2.41
C GLU A 39 8.42 -8.54 -3.04
N ALA A 40 8.15 -7.34 -2.52
CA ALA A 40 8.80 -6.11 -2.97
C ALA A 40 10.31 -6.10 -2.69
N GLU A 41 10.75 -6.51 -1.49
CA GLU A 41 12.18 -6.60 -1.17
C GLU A 41 12.87 -7.68 -2.01
N ALA A 42 12.26 -8.86 -2.14
CA ALA A 42 12.80 -9.94 -2.96
C ALA A 42 12.96 -9.52 -4.43
N TRP A 43 12.01 -8.74 -4.95
CA TRP A 43 12.11 -8.18 -6.30
C TRP A 43 13.26 -7.18 -6.44
N LEU A 44 13.48 -6.29 -5.46
CA LEU A 44 14.61 -5.37 -5.47
C LEU A 44 15.95 -6.13 -5.49
N VAL A 45 16.11 -7.12 -4.62
CA VAL A 45 17.33 -7.95 -4.56
C VAL A 45 17.58 -8.64 -5.89
N GLN A 46 16.54 -9.25 -6.50
CA GLN A 46 16.65 -9.88 -7.81
C GLN A 46 17.10 -8.89 -8.91
N MET A 47 16.60 -7.66 -8.87
CA MET A 47 16.99 -6.62 -9.84
C MET A 47 18.44 -6.17 -9.63
N GLU A 48 18.90 -6.02 -8.39
CA GLU A 48 20.29 -5.71 -8.07
C GLU A 48 21.23 -6.81 -8.56
N GLU A 49 20.94 -8.08 -8.26
CA GLU A 49 21.71 -9.23 -8.73
C GLU A 49 21.76 -9.32 -10.27
N LEU A 50 20.63 -9.08 -10.94
CA LEU A 50 20.58 -9.05 -12.41
C LEU A 50 21.48 -7.95 -12.97
N PHE A 51 21.43 -6.75 -12.37
CA PHE A 51 22.22 -5.62 -12.83
C PHE A 51 23.71 -5.80 -12.60
N ASP A 52 24.09 -6.42 -11.50
CA ASP A 52 25.49 -6.72 -11.20
C ASP A 52 26.02 -7.84 -12.10
N THR A 53 25.25 -8.93 -12.27
CA THR A 53 25.63 -10.08 -13.11
C THR A 53 25.84 -9.69 -14.57
N LEU A 54 25.01 -8.77 -15.09
CA LEU A 54 25.08 -8.31 -16.48
C LEU A 54 25.90 -7.01 -16.64
N GLU A 55 26.54 -6.55 -15.57
CA GLU A 55 27.39 -5.34 -15.55
C GLU A 55 26.69 -4.10 -16.12
N TYR A 56 25.41 -3.91 -15.77
CA TYR A 56 24.66 -2.75 -16.22
C TYR A 56 25.19 -1.46 -15.58
N ALA A 57 25.49 -0.48 -16.44
CA ALA A 57 25.88 0.86 -16.03
C ALA A 57 24.82 1.50 -15.10
N PRO A 58 25.22 2.18 -14.01
CA PRO A 58 24.31 2.75 -13.02
C PRO A 58 23.18 3.61 -13.62
N GLU A 59 23.48 4.35 -14.69
CA GLU A 59 22.54 5.27 -15.35
C GLU A 59 21.42 4.53 -16.10
N LYS A 60 21.62 3.23 -16.40
CA LYS A 60 20.64 2.38 -17.10
C LYS A 60 19.76 1.60 -16.13
N ARG A 61 20.26 1.26 -14.93
CA ARG A 61 19.56 0.44 -13.94
C ARG A 61 18.16 0.96 -13.64
N LEU A 62 18.06 2.24 -13.30
CA LEU A 62 16.77 2.88 -13.02
C LEU A 62 15.78 2.74 -14.18
N LYS A 63 16.22 3.04 -15.42
CA LYS A 63 15.34 2.99 -16.60
C LYS A 63 14.82 1.57 -16.83
N LEU A 64 15.67 0.56 -16.67
CA LEU A 64 15.32 -0.85 -16.85
C LEU A 64 14.37 -1.35 -15.75
N ALA A 65 14.60 -0.96 -14.50
CA ALA A 65 13.71 -1.33 -13.41
C ALA A 65 12.32 -0.72 -13.54
N VAL A 66 12.24 0.56 -13.94
CA VAL A 66 10.97 1.23 -14.17
C VAL A 66 10.16 0.57 -15.30
N LEU A 67 10.83 -0.02 -16.30
CA LEU A 67 10.19 -0.80 -17.36
C LEU A 67 9.58 -2.13 -16.85
N GLN A 68 10.09 -2.68 -15.75
CA GLN A 68 9.56 -3.91 -15.15
C GLN A 68 8.34 -3.67 -14.27
N LEU A 69 8.13 -2.44 -13.76
CA LEU A 69 6.96 -2.13 -12.95
C LEU A 69 5.65 -2.37 -13.71
N ARG A 70 4.64 -2.85 -12.98
CA ARG A 70 3.29 -3.13 -13.48
C ARG A 70 2.25 -2.38 -12.64
N ASP A 71 1.10 -2.13 -13.23
CA ASP A 71 -0.12 -1.64 -12.60
C ASP A 71 0.10 -0.52 -11.57
N ASP A 72 -0.10 -0.82 -10.28
CA ASP A 72 -0.02 0.15 -9.20
C ASP A 72 1.39 0.67 -8.98
N ALA A 73 2.41 -0.17 -9.07
CA ALA A 73 3.81 0.25 -8.94
C ALA A 73 4.22 1.20 -10.06
N GLN A 74 3.73 0.97 -11.28
CA GLN A 74 3.98 1.90 -12.39
C GLN A 74 3.28 3.25 -12.17
N ARG A 75 2.02 3.24 -11.70
CA ARG A 75 1.27 4.48 -11.39
C ARG A 75 1.93 5.27 -10.27
N TRP A 76 2.29 4.59 -9.19
CA TRP A 76 3.00 5.16 -8.05
C TRP A 76 4.31 5.83 -8.50
N TRP A 77 5.17 5.11 -9.22
CA TRP A 77 6.46 5.66 -9.62
C TRP A 77 6.33 6.89 -10.54
N ARG A 78 5.33 6.94 -11.42
CA ARG A 78 5.07 8.14 -12.24
C ARG A 78 4.74 9.36 -11.37
N SER A 79 3.93 9.20 -10.33
CA SER A 79 3.59 10.27 -9.40
C SER A 79 4.81 10.68 -8.56
N THR A 80 5.45 9.71 -7.91
CA THR A 80 6.59 9.92 -7.01
C THR A 80 7.78 10.54 -7.73
N SER A 81 8.12 10.04 -8.93
CA SER A 81 9.23 10.58 -9.72
C SER A 81 8.99 12.00 -10.23
N ARG A 82 7.73 12.42 -10.39
CA ARG A 82 7.37 13.81 -10.69
C ARG A 82 7.60 14.70 -9.48
N MET A 83 7.08 14.33 -8.32
CA MET A 83 7.29 15.09 -7.07
C MET A 83 8.77 15.24 -6.72
N LEU A 84 9.56 14.16 -6.86
CA LEU A 84 11.00 14.18 -6.61
C LEU A 84 11.75 15.11 -7.59
N ARG A 85 11.34 15.15 -8.85
CA ARG A 85 11.91 16.11 -9.81
C ARG A 85 11.54 17.54 -9.48
N ASP A 86 10.29 17.77 -9.07
CA ASP A 86 9.82 19.11 -8.68
C ASP A 86 10.52 19.61 -7.42
N SER A 87 11.00 18.71 -6.53
CA SER A 87 11.85 19.05 -5.38
C SER A 87 13.34 19.20 -5.71
N GLY A 88 13.74 19.05 -6.98
CA GLY A 88 15.13 19.13 -7.42
C GLY A 88 15.97 17.87 -7.19
N THR A 89 15.34 16.75 -6.82
CA THR A 89 16.03 15.48 -6.59
C THR A 89 16.42 14.83 -7.92
N VAL A 90 17.69 14.48 -8.07
CA VAL A 90 18.16 13.68 -9.21
C VAL A 90 17.69 12.24 -9.03
N LEU A 91 16.96 11.72 -10.01
CA LEU A 91 16.47 10.34 -9.96
C LEU A 91 17.59 9.37 -10.30
N THR A 92 18.05 8.62 -9.30
CA THR A 92 19.01 7.52 -9.44
C THR A 92 18.35 6.19 -9.06
N TRP A 93 19.06 5.08 -9.31
CA TRP A 93 18.64 3.77 -8.84
C TRP A 93 18.48 3.74 -7.31
N ASP A 94 19.40 4.36 -6.57
CA ASP A 94 19.37 4.40 -5.11
C ASP A 94 18.15 5.14 -4.57
N VAL A 95 17.84 6.31 -5.16
CA VAL A 95 16.65 7.11 -4.80
C VAL A 95 15.36 6.33 -5.08
N PHE A 96 15.33 5.56 -6.17
CA PHE A 96 14.22 4.66 -6.46
C PHE A 96 14.10 3.57 -5.39
N CYS A 97 15.20 2.90 -5.02
CA CYS A 97 15.17 1.82 -4.04
C CYS A 97 14.69 2.33 -2.67
N GLU A 98 15.17 3.48 -2.22
CA GLU A 98 14.72 4.10 -0.96
C GLU A 98 13.22 4.40 -1.00
N ALA A 99 12.75 5.05 -2.07
CA ALA A 99 11.33 5.37 -2.22
C ALA A 99 10.47 4.11 -2.32
N PHE A 100 10.94 3.09 -3.04
CA PHE A 100 10.23 1.83 -3.25
C PHE A 100 10.10 1.04 -1.96
N ARG A 101 11.18 0.93 -1.18
CA ARG A 101 11.13 0.33 0.15
C ARG A 101 10.16 1.08 1.06
N ARG A 102 10.23 2.40 1.12
CA ARG A 102 9.28 3.18 1.95
C ARG A 102 7.81 2.96 1.56
N GLU A 103 7.51 2.76 0.28
CA GLU A 103 6.14 2.52 -0.19
C GLU A 103 5.67 1.09 0.08
N TYR A 104 6.50 0.10 -0.28
CA TYR A 104 6.10 -1.31 -0.36
C TYR A 104 6.59 -2.15 0.81
N THR A 105 7.66 -1.74 1.50
CA THR A 105 8.20 -2.39 2.70
C THR A 105 8.05 -1.46 3.92
N PRO A 106 6.82 -1.27 4.42
CA PRO A 106 6.64 -0.62 5.71
C PRO A 106 7.40 -1.44 6.77
N GLU A 107 8.27 -0.78 7.54
CA GLU A 107 8.86 -1.38 8.74
C GLU A 107 7.73 -1.98 9.59
N SER A 108 7.86 -3.28 9.91
CA SER A 108 6.94 -4.01 10.78
C SER A 108 6.94 -3.45 12.20
#